data_AF-A0A378FVD8-F1
#
_entry.id   AF-A0A378FVD8-F1
#
_cell.length_a   1.000
_cell.length_b   1.000
_cell.length_c   1.000
_cell.angle_alpha   90.00
_cell.angle_beta   90.00
_cell.angle_gamma   90.00
#
_symmetry.space_group_name_H-M   'P 1'
#
loop_
_entity.id
_entity.type
_entity.pdbx_description
1 polymer ?
#
loop_
_entity_poly.entity_id
_entity_poly.type
_entity_poly.pdbx_seq_one_letter_code
_entity_poly.pdbx_strand_id
1 'polypeptide(L)'
;MLAGSNPSLMQQALSAVRNDYSLARLYAMGADAWSLANHFTQMRQTPGFELNGNTGDLTANQDCVINRKLSWLKYQQGKIVPAS
;
A
#
# COMPACT_ATOMS: atom_id res chain seq x y z
N MET A 1 3.42 3.19 0.44
CA MET A 1 4.54 3.31 1.39
C MET A 1 5.89 3.24 0.69
N LEU A 2 6.33 2.08 0.17
CA LEU A 2 7.68 1.93 -0.42
C LEU A 2 7.91 2.76 -1.69
N ALA A 3 6.84 3.19 -2.36
CA ALA A 3 6.90 4.13 -3.47
C ALA A 3 6.93 5.61 -3.04
N GLY A 4 7.19 5.89 -1.76
CA GLY A 4 7.26 7.25 -1.22
C GLY A 4 5.93 7.84 -0.77
N SER A 5 4.80 7.13 -0.90
CA SER A 5 3.48 7.67 -0.50
C SER A 5 3.29 7.85 1.02
N ASN A 6 4.14 7.22 1.85
CA ASN A 6 4.09 7.37 3.31
C ASN A 6 5.50 7.22 3.91
N PRO A 7 6.32 8.28 3.92
CA PRO A 7 7.73 8.21 4.35
C PRO A 7 7.93 7.91 5.83
N SER A 8 7.03 8.38 6.70
CA SER A 8 7.12 8.14 8.14
C SER A 8 6.86 6.68 8.49
N LEU A 9 5.81 6.08 7.93
CA LEU A 9 5.54 4.66 8.10
C LEU A 9 6.63 3.79 7.47
N MET A 10 7.18 4.21 6.33
CA MET A 10 8.31 3.52 5.70
C MET A 10 9.52 3.46 6.64
N GLN A 11 9.86 4.58 7.28
CA GLN A 11 10.97 4.62 8.23
C GLN A 11 10.72 3.72 9.44
N GLN A 12 9.51 3.71 9.98
CA GLN A 12 9.12 2.82 11.08
C GLN A 12 9.21 1.35 10.67
N ALA A 13 8.64 0.98 9.51
CA ALA A 13 8.65 -0.38 8.99
C ALA A 13 10.08 -0.89 8.78
N LEU A 14 10.93 -0.12 8.08
CA LEU A 14 12.32 -0.50 7.83
C LEU A 14 13.12 -0.65 9.13
N SER A 15 12.87 0.22 10.11
CA SER A 15 13.51 0.11 11.43
C SER A 15 13.08 -1.15 12.18
N ALA A 16 11.78 -1.45 12.16
CA ALA A 16 11.20 -2.61 12.85
C ALA A 16 11.67 -3.95 12.26
N VAL A 17 11.94 -4.00 10.96
CA VAL A 17 12.30 -5.23 10.24
C VAL A 17 13.77 -5.28 9.83
N ARG A 18 14.63 -4.46 10.46
CA ARG A 18 16.08 -4.43 10.21
C ARG A 18 16.45 -4.25 8.73
N ASN A 19 15.73 -3.34 8.06
CA ASN A 19 15.88 -3.02 6.63
C ASN A 19 15.59 -4.19 5.66
N ASP A 20 14.93 -5.26 6.12
CA ASP A 20 14.42 -6.30 5.22
C ASP A 20 13.20 -5.76 4.44
N TYR A 21 13.39 -5.50 3.15
CA TYR A 21 12.34 -4.96 2.29
C TYR A 21 11.15 -5.90 2.09
N SER A 22 11.34 -7.21 2.16
CA SER A 22 10.24 -8.17 2.06
C SER A 22 9.36 -8.10 3.30
N LEU A 23 9.97 -8.03 4.48
CA LEU A 23 9.26 -7.83 5.74
C LEU A 23 8.64 -6.42 5.84
N ALA A 24 9.28 -5.39 5.26
CA ALA A 24 8.69 -4.04 5.20
C ALA A 24 7.41 -4.01 4.37
N ARG A 25 7.33 -4.80 3.28
CA ARG A 25 6.07 -4.98 2.52
C ARG A 25 4.99 -5.65 3.36
N LEU A 26 5.35 -6.65 4.17
CA LEU A 26 4.41 -7.31 5.08
C LEU A 26 3.95 -6.39 6.21
N TYR A 27 4.84 -5.51 6.72
CA TYR A 27 4.47 -4.48 7.68
C TYR A 27 3.42 -3.53 7.09
N ALA A 28 3.64 -3.05 5.86
CA ALA A 28 2.65 -2.24 5.15
C ALA A 28 1.32 -2.96 4.93
N MET A 29 1.37 -4.27 4.62
CA MET A 29 0.17 -5.10 4.51
C MET A 29 -0.60 -5.18 5.83
N GLY A 30 0.09 -5.29 6.97
CA GLY A 30 -0.54 -5.26 8.29
C GLY A 30 -1.22 -3.92 8.59
N ALA A 31 -0.55 -2.81 8.27
CA ALA A 31 -1.15 -1.47 8.40
C ALA A 31 -2.40 -1.30 7.51
N ASP A 32 -2.36 -1.81 6.29
CA ASP A 32 -3.50 -1.78 5.38
C ASP A 32 -4.63 -2.70 5.82
N ALA A 33 -4.33 -3.87 6.40
CA ALA A 33 -5.32 -4.78 6.96
C ALA A 33 -6.14 -4.12 8.07
N TRP A 34 -5.49 -3.32 8.94
CA TRP A 34 -6.18 -2.51 9.93
C TRP A 34 -7.13 -1.49 9.28
N SER A 35 -6.64 -0.74 8.30
CA SER A 35 -7.47 0.24 7.57
C SER A 35 -8.65 -0.40 6.86
N LEU A 36 -8.44 -1.56 6.22
CA LEU A 36 -9.49 -2.35 5.56
C LEU A 36 -10.55 -2.83 6.55
N ALA A 37 -10.15 -3.31 7.73
CA ALA A 37 -11.09 -3.74 8.77
C ALA A 37 -12.00 -2.58 9.22
N ASN A 38 -11.43 -1.38 9.37
CA ASN A 38 -12.19 -0.18 9.75
C ASN A 38 -13.09 0.37 8.64
N HIS A 39 -12.91 -0.07 7.39
CA HIS A 39 -13.71 0.33 6.23
C HIS A 39 -14.43 -0.86 5.57
N PHE A 40 -14.59 -1.98 6.29
CA PHE A 40 -15.06 -3.23 5.71
C PHE A 40 -16.42 -3.09 5.02
N THR A 41 -17.36 -2.38 5.66
CA THR A 41 -18.69 -2.14 5.10
C THR A 41 -18.62 -1.35 3.79
N GLN A 42 -17.85 -0.26 3.75
CA GLN A 42 -17.68 0.54 2.54
C GLN A 42 -17.00 -0.25 1.42
N MET A 43 -15.91 -0.97 1.75
CA MET A 43 -15.21 -1.84 0.80
C MET A 43 -16.15 -2.87 0.16
N ARG A 44 -17.13 -3.39 0.92
CA ARG A 44 -18.06 -4.43 0.43
C ARG A 44 -19.29 -3.87 -0.28
N GLN A 45 -19.84 -2.75 0.18
CA GLN A 45 -21.17 -2.29 -0.21
C GLN A 45 -21.17 -1.05 -1.11
N THR A 46 -20.06 -0.32 -1.19
CA THR A 46 -19.95 0.91 -1.97
C THR A 46 -19.16 0.63 -3.26
N PRO A 47 -19.81 0.50 -4.43
CA PRO A 47 -19.11 0.30 -5.69
C PRO A 47 -18.11 1.43 -5.95
N GLY A 48 -16.89 1.06 -6.32
CA GLY A 48 -15.82 2.03 -6.61
C GLY A 48 -15.22 2.70 -5.37
N PHE A 49 -15.53 2.26 -4.15
CA PHE A 49 -14.83 2.71 -2.96
C PHE A 49 -13.35 2.35 -3.04
N GLU A 50 -12.50 3.35 -2.81
CA GLU A 50 -11.05 3.22 -2.87
C GLU A 50 -10.44 3.71 -1.55
N LEU A 51 -9.48 2.94 -1.05
CA LEU A 51 -8.67 3.30 0.10
C LEU A 51 -7.22 3.51 -0.35
N ASN A 52 -6.68 4.70 -0.09
CA ASN A 52 -5.27 4.97 -0.38
C ASN A 52 -4.37 4.22 0.62
N GLY A 53 -3.90 3.04 0.21
CA GLY A 53 -3.16 2.11 1.05
C GLY A 53 -1.65 2.28 0.94
N ASN A 54 -0.95 1.69 1.89
CA ASN A 54 0.50 1.62 1.93
C ASN A 54 1.06 0.61 0.92
N THR A 55 0.23 -0.34 0.50
CA THR A 55 0.52 -1.37 -0.50
C THR A 55 -0.02 -1.07 -1.90
N GLY A 56 -0.59 0.12 -2.11
CA GLY A 56 -1.24 0.58 -3.35
C GLY A 56 -2.61 1.18 -3.06
N ASP A 57 -3.30 1.69 -4.08
CA ASP A 57 -4.70 2.07 -3.92
C ASP A 57 -5.54 0.78 -3.89
N LEU A 58 -6.34 0.62 -2.85
CA LEU A 58 -7.06 -0.60 -2.52
C LEU A 58 -8.52 -0.46 -2.92
N THR A 59 -9.01 -1.41 -3.72
CA THR A 59 -10.43 -1.55 -4.06
C THR A 59 -10.86 -3.00 -3.82
N ALA A 60 -12.16 -3.27 -3.80
CA ALA A 60 -12.66 -4.64 -3.76
C ALA A 60 -13.57 -4.92 -4.96
N ASN A 61 -13.52 -6.15 -5.47
CA ASN A 61 -14.52 -6.62 -6.44
C ASN A 61 -15.78 -7.16 -5.73
N GLN A 62 -16.74 -7.67 -6.50
CA GLN A 62 -18.01 -8.21 -5.99
C GLN A 62 -17.82 -9.40 -5.02
N ASP A 63 -16.74 -10.18 -5.20
CA ASP A 63 -16.37 -11.30 -4.33
C ASP A 63 -15.55 -10.86 -3.11
N CYS A 64 -15.43 -9.54 -2.88
CA CYS A 64 -14.63 -8.94 -1.81
C CYS A 64 -13.11 -9.27 -1.91
N VAL A 65 -12.62 -9.59 -3.11
CA VAL A 65 -11.19 -9.73 -3.37
C VAL A 65 -10.57 -8.34 -3.47
N ILE A 66 -9.57 -8.09 -2.62
CA ILE A 66 -8.84 -6.82 -2.60
C ILE A 66 -7.94 -6.73 -3.83
N ASN A 67 -8.19 -5.74 -4.67
CA ASN A 67 -7.35 -5.36 -5.79
C ASN A 67 -6.46 -4.18 -5.38
N ARG A 68 -5.24 -4.14 -5.94
CA ARG A 68 -4.27 -3.09 -5.65
C ARG A 68 -3.81 -2.42 -6.94
N LYS A 69 -3.98 -1.11 -7.03
CA LYS A 69 -3.32 -0.30 -8.06
C LYS A 69 -1.93 0.09 -7.56
N LEU A 70 -0.89 -0.39 -8.24
CA LEU A 70 0.49 -0.18 -7.82
C LEU A 70 1.06 1.12 -8.38
N SER A 71 1.78 1.85 -7.54
CA SER A 71 2.64 2.94 -8.00
C SER A 71 3.87 2.35 -8.68
N TRP A 72 4.06 2.67 -9.96
CA TRP A 72 5.24 2.26 -10.70
C TRP A 72 6.36 3.28 -10.53
N LEU A 73 7.59 2.79 -10.45
CA LEU A 73 8.80 3.59 -10.35
C LEU A 73 9.75 3.19 -11.47
N LYS A 74 10.56 4.14 -11.93
CA LYS A 74 11.61 3.92 -12.93
C LYS A 74 12.93 4.50 -12.46
N TYR A 75 14.02 3.90 -12.93
CA TYR A 75 15.35 4.49 -12.82
C TYR A 75 15.51 5.55 -13.90
N GLN A 76 15.80 6.79 -13.51
CA GLN A 76 16.07 7.90 -14.42
C GLN A 76 17.24 8.71 -13.88
N GLN A 77 18.31 8.82 -14.66
CA GLN A 77 19.53 9.58 -14.31
C GLN A 77 20.09 9.21 -12.92
N GLY A 78 20.15 7.90 -12.62
CA GLY A 78 20.67 7.39 -11.34
C GLY A 78 19.75 7.59 -10.13
N LYS A 79 18.52 8.08 -10.34
CA LYS A 79 17.50 8.28 -9.30
C LYS A 79 16.30 7.38 -9.54
N ILE A 80 15.61 7.00 -8.46
CA ILE A 80 14.30 6.35 -8.53
C ILE A 80 13.25 7.45 -8.59
N VAL A 81 12.43 7.47 -9.64
CA VAL A 81 11.36 8.46 -9.86
C VAL A 81 10.04 7.76 -10.22
N PRO A 82 8.88 8.42 -10.06
CA PRO A 82 7.61 7.87 -10.53
C PRO A 82 7.66 7.52 -12.02
N ALA A 83 7.15 6.34 -12.37
CA ALA A 83 6.86 5.99 -13.76
C ALA A 83 5.51 6.60 -14.11
N SER A 84 5.56 7.84 -14.61
CA SER A 84 4.47 8.55 -15.28
C SER A 84 3.86 7.74 -16.42
#